data_AF-A0A6P6V9H0-F1
#
_entry.id   AF-A0A6P6V9H0-F1
#
_cell.length_a   1.000
_cell.length_b   1.000
_cell.length_c   1.000
_cell.angle_alpha   90.00
_cell.angle_beta   90.00
_cell.angle_gamma   90.00
#
_symmetry.space_group_name_H-M   'P 1'
#
loop_
_entity.id
_entity.type
_entity.pdbx_description
1 polymer ?
#
loop_
_entity_poly.entity_id
_entity_poly.type
_entity_poly.pdbx_seq_one_letter_code
_entity_poly.pdbx_strand_id
1 'polypeptide(L)'
;MATAALVWTKAPLQFPYPRAVSKIHPRNSSVAPPISCFSTSGPRPDSVGILQRNTEAAAGEKMRQNQQSLGLLDNLFLHLFRAKMVRETGWESEKPGYDGLIEVANHLTIGRSNSETIQASVRILRSLFPPLLLELYRILVAPLAQGKVAAAMIARVTALSCKWLMGQCQVNSVPLPDGSSSMSGVFVERCKYLEESKCVGVCINTCKLPTQTFFHDYMGVPLLMEPNFTDYSCQFKFGVAPPPPERDIALTEPCLQICPHASRRGRAAFSPDHKPNCPKA
;
A
#
# COMPACT_ATOMS: atom_id res chain seq x y z
N MET A 1 41.38 -40.86 -12.01
CA MET A 1 41.18 -40.16 -10.71
C MET A 1 39.89 -39.37 -10.83
N ALA A 2 38.77 -40.03 -10.48
CA ALA A 2 37.99 -39.80 -9.26
C ALA A 2 37.02 -38.62 -9.45
N THR A 3 35.77 -38.87 -9.88
CA THR A 3 34.54 -39.07 -9.05
C THR A 3 34.24 -37.87 -8.15
N ALA A 4 33.06 -37.25 -8.12
CA ALA A 4 31.75 -37.88 -8.00
C ALA A 4 30.60 -36.97 -8.46
N ALA A 5 29.53 -37.65 -8.89
CA ALA A 5 28.20 -37.11 -9.13
C ALA A 5 27.47 -36.78 -7.83
N LEU A 6 26.59 -35.78 -7.85
CA LEU A 6 25.53 -35.61 -6.86
C LEU A 6 24.22 -35.28 -7.57
N VAL A 7 23.46 -36.35 -7.79
CA VAL A 7 22.05 -36.39 -8.14
C VAL A 7 21.24 -35.88 -6.95
N TRP A 8 20.31 -34.95 -7.18
CA TRP A 8 19.26 -34.62 -6.21
C TRP A 8 17.90 -35.00 -6.80
N THR A 9 17.48 -36.22 -6.48
CA THR A 9 16.09 -36.66 -6.53
C THR A 9 15.33 -36.03 -5.35
N LYS A 10 14.33 -35.19 -5.61
CA LYS A 10 13.33 -34.81 -4.60
C LYS A 10 12.04 -35.57 -4.88
N ALA A 11 11.77 -36.56 -4.03
CA ALA A 11 10.45 -37.18 -3.88
C ALA A 11 9.47 -36.18 -3.23
N PRO A 12 8.16 -36.23 -3.56
CA PRO A 12 7.16 -35.37 -2.95
C PRO A 12 6.71 -35.94 -1.59
N LEU A 13 6.87 -35.15 -0.53
CA LEU A 13 6.29 -35.44 0.78
C LEU A 13 4.83 -34.98 0.78
N GLN A 14 3.91 -35.94 0.72
CA GLN A 14 2.51 -35.78 1.08
C GLN A 14 2.39 -35.57 2.60
N PHE A 15 1.68 -34.52 3.01
CA PHE A 15 1.19 -34.37 4.38
C PHE A 15 -0.34 -34.27 4.40
N PRO A 16 -0.99 -34.84 5.42
CA PRO A 16 -2.42 -35.14 5.40
C PRO A 16 -3.28 -33.95 5.85
N TYR A 17 -4.43 -33.82 5.18
CA TYR A 17 -5.52 -32.89 5.48
C TYR A 17 -6.20 -33.22 6.83
N PRO A 18 -6.42 -32.26 7.74
CA PRO A 18 -7.34 -32.46 8.84
C PRO A 18 -8.80 -32.11 8.47
N ARG A 19 -9.70 -32.97 8.97
CA ARG A 19 -11.16 -32.98 8.82
C ARG A 19 -11.85 -31.72 9.39
N ALA A 20 -12.97 -31.39 8.76
CA ALA A 20 -13.98 -30.46 9.24
C ALA A 20 -14.54 -30.87 10.61
N VAL A 21 -14.71 -29.88 11.49
CA VAL A 21 -15.42 -30.02 12.78
C VAL A 21 -16.70 -29.21 12.73
N SER A 22 -17.82 -29.92 12.83
CA SER A 22 -19.18 -29.41 12.92
C SER A 22 -19.39 -28.60 14.20
N LYS A 23 -19.95 -27.40 14.09
CA LYS A 23 -20.41 -26.62 15.25
C LYS A 23 -21.82 -27.02 15.65
N ILE A 24 -21.92 -27.44 16.91
CA ILE A 24 -23.13 -27.76 17.66
C ILE A 24 -23.88 -26.45 17.97
N HIS A 25 -25.19 -26.42 17.67
CA HIS A 25 -26.11 -25.35 18.05
C HIS A 25 -26.70 -25.64 19.44
N PRO A 26 -26.69 -24.68 20.40
CA PRO A 26 -27.51 -24.80 21.59
C PRO A 26 -28.97 -24.42 21.29
N ARG A 27 -29.88 -25.28 21.76
CA ARG A 27 -31.31 -25.03 21.88
C ARG A 27 -31.53 -23.75 22.69
N ASN A 28 -32.41 -22.88 22.21
CA ASN A 28 -33.14 -21.98 23.09
C ASN A 28 -34.63 -22.09 22.82
N SER A 29 -35.34 -22.58 23.83
CA SER A 29 -36.79 -22.65 23.89
C SER A 29 -37.32 -21.24 24.16
N SER A 30 -38.26 -20.77 23.36
CA SER A 30 -39.06 -19.59 23.71
C SER A 30 -40.46 -19.75 23.12
N VAL A 31 -41.41 -19.74 24.03
CA VAL A 31 -42.84 -20.02 23.90
C VAL A 31 -43.51 -18.96 23.03
N ALA A 32 -44.38 -19.39 22.12
CA ALA A 32 -45.26 -18.52 21.35
C ALA A 32 -46.47 -18.06 22.19
N PRO A 33 -46.88 -16.77 22.10
CA PRO A 33 -48.24 -16.38 22.42
C PRO A 33 -49.10 -16.26 21.13
N PRO A 34 -50.43 -16.28 21.27
CA PRO A 34 -51.33 -16.65 20.19
C PRO A 34 -51.62 -15.53 19.19
N ILE A 35 -52.06 -16.00 18.03
CA ILE A 35 -52.54 -15.27 16.86
C ILE A 35 -53.63 -14.27 17.25
N SER A 36 -53.37 -12.99 16.97
CA SER A 36 -54.39 -11.95 16.87
C SER A 36 -54.62 -11.66 15.39
N CYS A 37 -55.75 -12.15 14.87
CA CYS A 37 -56.29 -11.75 13.59
C CYS A 37 -56.85 -10.32 13.72
N PHE A 38 -56.07 -9.32 13.38
CA PHE A 38 -56.60 -8.00 13.03
C PHE A 38 -56.34 -7.73 11.55
N SER A 39 -57.41 -7.85 10.78
CA SER A 39 -57.50 -7.35 9.42
C SER A 39 -57.41 -5.83 9.47
N THR A 40 -56.26 -5.28 9.07
CA THR A 40 -56.17 -3.88 8.71
C THR A 40 -55.78 -3.81 7.24
N SER A 41 -56.75 -3.38 6.44
CA SER A 41 -56.52 -2.80 5.12
C SER A 41 -55.58 -1.60 5.28
N GLY A 42 -54.27 -1.83 5.22
CA GLY A 42 -53.28 -0.77 5.14
C GLY A 42 -53.45 0.01 3.82
N PRO A 43 -53.15 1.32 3.79
CA PRO A 43 -53.15 2.08 2.55
C PRO A 43 -52.19 1.44 1.55
N ARG A 44 -52.60 1.34 0.28
CA ARG A 44 -51.68 0.91 -0.79
C ARG A 44 -50.45 1.83 -0.75
N PRO A 45 -49.22 1.30 -0.85
CA PRO A 45 -48.04 2.16 -0.89
C PRO A 45 -48.14 3.11 -2.08
N ASP A 46 -48.13 4.41 -1.80
CA ASP A 46 -48.15 5.44 -2.84
C ASP A 46 -46.95 5.26 -3.76
N SER A 47 -47.16 5.44 -5.08
CA SER A 47 -46.18 5.20 -6.15
C SER A 47 -44.82 5.89 -5.92
N VAL A 48 -44.80 6.97 -5.14
CA VAL A 48 -43.61 7.73 -4.75
C VAL A 48 -42.68 6.94 -3.81
N GLY A 49 -43.24 6.21 -2.84
CA GLY A 49 -42.46 5.40 -1.89
C GLY A 49 -41.83 4.15 -2.52
N ILE A 50 -42.43 3.63 -3.58
CA ILE A 50 -41.88 2.52 -4.37
C ILE A 50 -40.71 3.00 -5.23
N LEU A 51 -40.84 4.16 -5.89
CA LEU A 51 -39.76 4.74 -6.70
C LEU A 51 -38.53 5.10 -5.86
N GLN A 52 -38.72 5.66 -4.67
CA GLN A 52 -37.61 6.03 -3.77
C GLN A 52 -36.88 4.78 -3.25
N ARG A 53 -37.62 3.74 -2.84
CA ARG A 53 -37.06 2.46 -2.39
C ARG A 53 -36.33 1.70 -3.50
N ASN A 54 -36.85 1.75 -4.73
CA ASN A 54 -36.19 1.15 -5.90
C ASN A 54 -34.89 1.90 -6.26
N THR A 55 -34.85 3.21 -6.08
CA THR A 55 -33.65 4.04 -6.32
C THR A 55 -32.56 3.77 -5.29
N GLU A 56 -32.93 3.63 -4.01
CA GLU A 56 -32.00 3.28 -2.92
C GLU A 56 -31.46 1.85 -3.05
N ALA A 57 -32.30 0.89 -3.43
CA ALA A 57 -31.87 -0.49 -3.69
C ALA A 57 -30.89 -0.56 -4.87
N ALA A 58 -31.20 0.11 -5.98
CA ALA A 58 -30.30 0.18 -7.14
C ALA A 58 -28.98 0.92 -6.83
N ALA A 59 -29.02 1.98 -6.01
CA ALA A 59 -27.82 2.67 -5.54
C ALA A 59 -26.97 1.77 -4.63
N GLY A 60 -27.60 0.99 -3.75
CA GLY A 60 -26.93 0.01 -2.89
C GLY A 60 -26.28 -1.12 -3.66
N GLU A 61 -26.94 -1.65 -4.69
CA GLU A 61 -26.36 -2.67 -5.58
C GLU A 61 -25.18 -2.13 -6.38
N LYS A 62 -25.30 -0.92 -6.96
CA LYS A 62 -24.21 -0.27 -7.70
C LYS A 62 -23.01 0.05 -6.82
N MET A 63 -23.23 0.47 -5.57
CA MET A 63 -22.17 0.68 -4.60
C MET A 63 -21.46 -0.62 -4.22
N ARG A 64 -22.20 -1.73 -4.02
CA ARG A 64 -21.62 -3.05 -3.73
C ARG A 64 -20.83 -3.61 -4.92
N GLN A 65 -21.35 -3.46 -6.14
CA GLN A 65 -20.65 -3.86 -7.37
C GLN A 65 -19.36 -3.06 -7.56
N ASN A 66 -19.40 -1.73 -7.36
CA ASN A 66 -18.21 -0.89 -7.42
C ASN A 66 -17.18 -1.28 -6.35
N GLN A 67 -17.62 -1.54 -5.11
CA GLN A 67 -16.75 -1.98 -4.02
C GLN A 67 -16.09 -3.34 -4.34
N GLN A 68 -16.84 -4.28 -4.90
CA GLN A 68 -16.33 -5.57 -5.35
C GLN A 68 -15.34 -5.43 -6.50
N SER A 69 -15.65 -4.61 -7.52
CA SER A 69 -14.74 -4.37 -8.65
C SER A 69 -13.45 -3.69 -8.23
N LEU A 70 -13.53 -2.75 -7.28
CA LEU A 70 -12.34 -2.07 -6.77
C LEU A 70 -11.46 -3.06 -6.00
N GLY A 71 -12.06 -3.97 -5.21
CA GLY A 71 -11.32 -5.05 -4.55
C GLY A 71 -10.64 -6.04 -5.51
N LEU A 72 -11.24 -6.31 -6.68
CA LEU A 72 -10.60 -7.13 -7.72
C LEU A 72 -9.39 -6.43 -8.35
N LEU A 73 -9.51 -5.13 -8.64
CA LEU A 73 -8.40 -4.33 -9.15
C LEU A 73 -7.27 -4.19 -8.12
N ASP A 74 -7.62 -3.99 -6.85
CA ASP A 74 -6.66 -3.93 -5.74
C ASP A 74 -5.84 -5.22 -5.65
N ASN A 75 -6.48 -6.39 -5.77
CA ASN A 75 -5.78 -7.67 -5.82
C ASN A 75 -4.86 -7.79 -7.04
N LEU A 76 -5.33 -7.38 -8.23
CA LEU A 76 -4.51 -7.37 -9.43
C LEU A 76 -3.27 -6.48 -9.25
N PHE A 77 -3.44 -5.25 -8.77
CA PHE A 77 -2.33 -4.32 -8.54
C PHE A 77 -1.34 -4.87 -7.51
N LEU A 78 -1.83 -5.46 -6.42
CA LEU A 78 -0.99 -6.13 -5.43
C LEU A 78 -0.16 -7.23 -6.06
N HIS A 79 -0.79 -8.13 -6.84
CA HIS A 79 -0.08 -9.22 -7.50
C HIS A 79 0.96 -8.72 -8.50
N LEU A 80 0.62 -7.74 -9.33
CA LEU A 80 1.53 -7.13 -10.30
C LEU A 80 2.72 -6.46 -9.61
N PHE A 81 2.46 -5.65 -8.60
CA PHE A 81 3.51 -4.95 -7.85
C PHE A 81 4.45 -5.94 -7.17
N ARG A 82 3.90 -6.93 -6.46
CA ARG A 82 4.68 -8.00 -5.84
C ARG A 82 5.52 -8.76 -6.87
N ALA A 83 4.96 -9.10 -8.04
CA ALA A 83 5.70 -9.80 -9.08
C ALA A 83 6.91 -8.99 -9.60
N LYS A 84 6.76 -7.66 -9.73
CA LYS A 84 7.90 -6.78 -10.06
C LYS A 84 8.94 -6.74 -8.95
N MET A 85 8.52 -6.69 -7.69
CA MET A 85 9.44 -6.76 -6.56
C MET A 85 10.20 -8.09 -6.51
N VAL A 86 9.51 -9.23 -6.67
CA VAL A 86 10.13 -10.57 -6.72
C VAL A 86 11.17 -10.68 -7.85
N ARG A 87 10.86 -10.11 -9.01
CA ARG A 87 11.81 -10.09 -10.15
C ARG A 87 13.07 -9.29 -9.83
N GLU A 88 12.95 -8.21 -9.07
CA GLU A 88 14.08 -7.36 -8.67
C GLU A 88 14.87 -7.96 -7.49
N THR A 89 14.19 -8.62 -6.54
CA THR A 89 14.83 -9.25 -5.37
C THR A 89 15.43 -10.61 -5.68
N GLY A 90 14.90 -11.33 -6.68
CA GLY A 90 15.19 -12.75 -6.90
C GLY A 90 14.64 -13.67 -5.81
N TRP A 91 13.75 -13.17 -4.95
CA TRP A 91 13.22 -13.89 -3.79
C TRP A 91 11.73 -13.60 -3.60
N GLU A 92 10.98 -14.66 -3.28
CA GLU A 92 9.54 -14.61 -3.03
C GLU A 92 9.19 -15.14 -1.62
N SER A 93 8.26 -14.46 -0.95
CA SER A 93 7.70 -14.89 0.33
C SER A 93 6.65 -15.99 0.16
N GLU A 94 6.63 -16.97 1.05
CA GLU A 94 5.59 -18.00 1.12
C GLU A 94 4.21 -17.44 1.51
N LYS A 95 4.17 -16.29 2.20
CA LYS A 95 2.91 -15.69 2.63
C LYS A 95 2.17 -15.11 1.43
N PRO A 96 0.84 -15.31 1.31
CA PRO A 96 0.06 -14.72 0.24
C PRO A 96 -0.19 -13.22 0.50
N GLY A 97 -0.71 -12.54 -0.53
CA GLY A 97 -1.27 -11.20 -0.38
C GLY A 97 -0.27 -10.15 0.13
N TYR A 98 -0.80 -9.24 0.94
CA TYR A 98 -0.10 -8.04 1.40
C TYR A 98 1.06 -8.37 2.35
N ASP A 99 0.89 -9.36 3.23
CA ASP A 99 1.95 -9.76 4.17
C ASP A 99 3.19 -10.26 3.43
N GLY A 100 2.99 -11.06 2.38
CA GLY A 100 4.09 -11.51 1.53
C GLY A 100 4.76 -10.37 0.76
N LEU A 101 3.97 -9.36 0.32
CA LEU A 101 4.53 -8.15 -0.28
C LEU A 101 5.45 -7.41 0.72
N ILE A 102 5.02 -7.26 1.97
CA ILE A 102 5.81 -6.61 3.02
C ILE A 102 7.08 -7.41 3.34
N GLU A 103 7.03 -8.74 3.30
CA GLU A 103 8.25 -9.55 3.45
C GLU A 103 9.24 -9.36 2.30
N VAL A 104 8.76 -9.29 1.06
CA VAL A 104 9.62 -9.00 -0.11
C VAL A 104 10.21 -7.59 -0.02
N ALA A 105 9.44 -6.60 0.43
CA ALA A 105 9.92 -5.25 0.71
C ALA A 105 11.03 -5.21 1.75
N ASN A 106 10.86 -5.91 2.88
CA ASN A 106 11.91 -6.04 3.89
C ASN A 106 13.15 -6.73 3.28
N HIS A 107 12.96 -7.80 2.51
CA HIS A 107 14.04 -8.55 1.86
C HIS A 107 14.82 -7.68 0.85
N LEU A 108 14.18 -6.71 0.20
CA LEU A 108 14.85 -5.79 -0.73
C LEU A 108 16.02 -5.03 -0.05
N THR A 109 15.91 -4.76 1.25
CA THR A 109 16.95 -4.07 2.02
C THR A 109 18.07 -4.98 2.53
N ILE A 110 17.89 -6.30 2.45
CA ILE A 110 18.87 -7.26 2.96
C ILE A 110 20.01 -7.40 1.94
N GLY A 111 21.25 -7.23 2.40
CA GLY A 111 22.44 -7.38 1.56
C GLY A 111 22.66 -6.25 0.55
N ARG A 112 21.86 -5.17 0.60
CA ARG A 112 22.04 -3.97 -0.22
C ARG A 112 22.41 -2.77 0.64
N SER A 113 23.19 -1.86 0.08
CA SER A 113 23.31 -0.49 0.60
C SER A 113 22.01 0.29 0.40
N ASN A 114 21.88 1.45 1.06
CA ASN A 114 20.72 2.34 0.90
C ASN A 114 20.56 2.77 -0.55
N SER A 115 21.64 3.23 -1.18
CA SER A 115 21.64 3.66 -2.58
C SER A 115 21.18 2.54 -3.52
N GLU A 116 21.71 1.32 -3.36
CA GLU A 116 21.29 0.17 -4.17
C GLU A 116 19.82 -0.20 -3.95
N THR A 117 19.35 -0.14 -2.71
CA THR A 117 17.93 -0.36 -2.36
C THR A 117 17.06 0.67 -3.04
N ILE A 118 17.44 1.95 -2.98
CA ILE A 118 16.69 3.05 -3.59
C ILE A 118 16.60 2.86 -5.10
N GLN A 119 17.73 2.56 -5.75
CA GLN A 119 17.78 2.35 -7.20
C GLN A 119 16.99 1.10 -7.63
N ALA A 120 17.02 0.03 -6.85
CA ALA A 120 16.19 -1.15 -7.09
C ALA A 120 14.70 -0.81 -7.00
N SER A 121 14.28 -0.06 -5.98
CA SER A 121 12.91 0.42 -5.85
C SER A 121 12.49 1.36 -6.99
N VAL A 122 13.37 2.23 -7.47
CA VAL A 122 13.10 3.07 -8.66
C VAL A 122 12.88 2.21 -9.90
N ARG A 123 13.70 1.17 -10.12
CA ARG A 123 13.50 0.22 -11.23
C ARG A 123 12.17 -0.52 -11.13
N ILE A 124 11.78 -0.96 -9.93
CA ILE A 124 10.46 -1.56 -9.67
C ILE A 124 9.36 -0.58 -10.09
N LEU A 125 9.38 0.66 -9.59
CA LEU A 125 8.37 1.68 -9.90
C LEU A 125 8.25 1.92 -11.41
N ARG A 126 9.39 2.10 -12.11
CA ARG A 126 9.41 2.26 -13.57
C ARG A 126 8.79 1.07 -14.28
N SER A 127 9.07 -0.14 -13.82
CA SER A 127 8.62 -1.38 -14.46
C SER A 127 7.11 -1.62 -14.36
N LEU A 128 6.39 -0.84 -13.54
CA LEU A 128 4.92 -0.88 -13.43
C LEU A 128 4.23 -0.20 -14.62
N PHE A 129 4.95 0.67 -15.33
CA PHE A 129 4.41 1.44 -16.45
C PHE A 129 4.91 0.89 -17.78
N PRO A 130 4.09 0.92 -18.84
CA PRO A 130 4.54 0.64 -20.20
C PRO A 130 5.69 1.57 -20.62
N PRO A 131 6.67 1.11 -21.43
CA PRO A 131 7.90 1.87 -21.73
C PRO A 131 7.70 3.30 -22.25
N LEU A 132 6.68 3.54 -23.08
CA LEU A 132 6.43 4.86 -23.68
C LEU A 132 5.58 5.79 -22.80
N LEU A 133 4.84 5.25 -21.83
CA LEU A 133 3.85 6.02 -21.09
C LEU A 133 4.51 7.11 -20.24
N LEU A 134 5.62 6.79 -19.58
CA LEU A 134 6.35 7.74 -18.73
C LEU A 134 6.95 8.89 -19.54
N GLU A 135 7.52 8.56 -20.70
CA GLU A 135 8.13 9.55 -21.60
C GLU A 135 7.06 10.49 -22.19
N LEU A 136 5.95 9.93 -22.69
CA LEU A 136 4.83 10.72 -23.19
C LEU A 136 4.22 11.61 -22.08
N TYR A 137 4.07 11.08 -20.86
CA TYR A 137 3.60 11.87 -19.72
C TYR A 137 4.51 13.08 -19.47
N ARG A 138 5.82 12.84 -19.40
CA ARG A 138 6.82 13.87 -19.11
C ARG A 138 6.86 14.95 -20.20
N ILE A 139 6.63 14.59 -21.46
CA ILE A 139 6.65 15.54 -22.59
C ILE A 139 5.32 16.32 -22.68
N LEU A 140 4.18 15.63 -22.54
CA LEU A 140 2.87 16.20 -22.87
C LEU A 140 2.14 16.79 -21.66
N VAL A 141 2.28 16.17 -20.49
CA VAL A 141 1.46 16.50 -19.30
C VAL A 141 2.25 17.29 -18.29
N ALA A 142 3.49 16.88 -17.97
CA ALA A 142 4.30 17.53 -16.95
C ALA A 142 4.52 19.05 -17.16
N PRO A 143 4.70 19.56 -18.40
CA PRO A 143 4.89 21.00 -18.62
C PRO A 143 3.59 21.83 -18.50
N LEU A 144 2.41 21.21 -18.49
CA LEU A 144 1.15 21.92 -18.54
C LEU A 144 0.92 22.78 -17.29
N ALA A 145 0.54 24.04 -17.51
CA ALA A 145 0.30 25.03 -16.46
C ALA A 145 1.45 25.08 -15.43
N GLN A 146 2.70 25.04 -15.91
CA GLN A 146 3.91 25.03 -15.08
C GLN A 146 3.92 23.85 -14.08
N GLY A 147 3.40 22.69 -14.48
CA GLY A 147 3.35 21.48 -13.67
C GLY A 147 2.19 21.39 -12.67
N LYS A 148 1.39 22.44 -12.49
CA LYS A 148 0.26 22.42 -11.54
C LYS A 148 -0.82 21.42 -11.92
N VAL A 149 -1.14 21.32 -13.21
CA VAL A 149 -2.13 20.35 -13.72
C VAL A 149 -1.60 18.92 -13.56
N ALA A 150 -0.34 18.70 -13.91
CA ALA A 150 0.32 17.40 -13.75
C ALA A 150 0.31 16.93 -12.29
N ALA A 151 0.70 17.81 -11.36
CA ALA A 151 0.72 17.54 -9.92
C ALA A 151 -0.69 17.22 -9.37
N ALA A 152 -1.70 18.02 -9.71
CA ALA A 152 -3.08 17.77 -9.27
C ALA A 152 -3.65 16.48 -9.86
N MET A 153 -3.33 16.15 -11.11
CA MET A 153 -3.75 14.90 -11.73
C MET A 153 -3.10 13.68 -11.05
N ILE A 154 -1.79 13.72 -10.81
CA ILE A 154 -1.08 12.65 -10.09
C ILE A 154 -1.65 12.48 -8.68
N ALA A 155 -1.94 13.57 -7.96
CA ALA A 155 -2.51 13.48 -6.61
C ALA A 155 -3.84 12.72 -6.63
N ARG A 156 -4.73 13.04 -7.57
CA ARG A 156 -6.01 12.32 -7.75
C ARG A 156 -5.81 10.86 -8.12
N VAL A 157 -4.95 10.59 -9.10
CA VAL A 157 -4.66 9.20 -9.52
C VAL A 157 -4.10 8.40 -8.36
N THR A 158 -3.10 8.93 -7.64
CA THR A 158 -2.47 8.30 -6.48
C THR A 158 -3.51 7.98 -5.39
N ALA A 159 -4.37 8.92 -5.03
CA ALA A 159 -5.39 8.71 -4.01
C ALA A 159 -6.42 7.62 -4.41
N LEU A 160 -6.68 7.46 -5.71
CA LEU A 160 -7.60 6.45 -6.24
C LEU A 160 -6.96 5.07 -6.42
N SER A 161 -5.74 5.01 -6.96
CA SER A 161 -5.09 3.75 -7.37
C SER A 161 -4.22 3.11 -6.30
N CYS A 162 -3.80 3.85 -5.28
CA CYS A 162 -2.84 3.37 -4.28
C CYS A 162 -3.48 3.08 -2.92
N LYS A 163 -4.82 3.04 -2.84
CA LYS A 163 -5.55 2.74 -1.59
C LYS A 163 -5.23 1.34 -1.06
N TRP A 164 -5.09 0.35 -1.92
CA TRP A 164 -4.71 -1.02 -1.54
C TRP A 164 -3.31 -1.10 -0.89
N LEU A 165 -2.40 -0.20 -1.30
CA LEU A 165 -1.02 -0.15 -0.86
C LEU A 165 -0.85 0.68 0.42
N MET A 166 -1.46 1.86 0.44
CA MET A 166 -1.22 2.86 1.49
C MET A 166 -2.36 2.95 2.51
N GLY A 167 -3.57 2.47 2.20
CA GLY A 167 -4.74 2.67 3.04
C GLY A 167 -5.55 3.91 2.62
N GLN A 168 -6.36 4.44 3.53
CA GLN A 168 -7.27 5.55 3.24
C GLN A 168 -6.49 6.82 2.85
N CYS A 169 -6.75 7.32 1.63
CA CYS A 169 -6.09 8.48 1.04
C CYS A 169 -7.12 9.58 0.78
N GLN A 170 -6.76 10.83 1.10
CA GLN A 170 -7.57 12.01 0.81
C GLN A 170 -6.75 13.05 0.05
N VAL A 171 -7.30 13.61 -1.02
CA VAL A 171 -6.65 14.71 -1.75
C VAL A 171 -6.86 16.01 -0.98
N ASN A 172 -5.78 16.72 -0.68
CA ASN A 172 -5.81 17.98 0.08
C ASN A 172 -5.06 19.11 -0.63
N SER A 173 -5.29 20.34 -0.18
CA SER A 173 -4.57 21.52 -0.66
C SER A 173 -3.21 21.61 0.03
N VAL A 174 -2.16 21.88 -0.74
CA VAL A 174 -0.78 22.04 -0.25
C VAL A 174 -0.20 23.37 -0.72
N PRO A 175 0.64 24.04 0.09
CA PRO A 175 1.33 25.24 -0.33
C PRO A 175 2.39 24.92 -1.39
N LEU A 176 2.45 25.75 -2.43
CA LEU A 176 3.42 25.67 -3.50
C LEU A 176 4.54 26.72 -3.31
N PRO A 177 5.73 26.51 -3.92
CA PRO A 177 6.86 27.44 -3.79
C PRO A 177 6.59 28.86 -4.30
N ASP A 178 5.62 29.04 -5.19
CA ASP A 178 5.20 30.34 -5.73
C ASP A 178 4.25 31.11 -4.81
N GLY A 179 3.99 30.60 -3.59
CA GLY A 179 3.07 31.18 -2.62
C GLY A 179 1.60 30.83 -2.85
N SER A 180 1.26 30.15 -3.95
CA SER A 180 -0.10 29.66 -4.19
C SER A 180 -0.37 28.35 -3.44
N SER A 181 -1.63 27.90 -3.43
CA SER A 181 -2.01 26.57 -2.94
C SER A 181 -2.73 25.79 -4.04
N SER A 182 -2.59 24.47 -4.03
CA SER A 182 -3.17 23.59 -5.05
C SER A 182 -3.62 22.26 -4.46
N MET A 183 -4.72 21.71 -4.98
CA MET A 183 -5.24 20.37 -4.68
C MET A 183 -4.35 19.27 -5.28
N SER A 184 -3.09 19.28 -4.85
CA SER A 184 -1.98 18.43 -5.30
C SER A 184 -1.32 17.70 -4.13
N GLY A 185 -1.95 17.74 -2.96
CA GLY A 185 -1.57 16.91 -1.82
C GLY A 185 -2.35 15.60 -1.79
N VAL A 186 -1.73 14.56 -1.24
CA VAL A 186 -2.42 13.34 -0.79
C VAL A 186 -2.05 13.07 0.65
N PHE A 187 -3.03 13.12 1.53
CA PHE A 187 -2.88 12.73 2.93
C PHE A 187 -3.33 11.28 3.10
N VAL A 188 -2.42 10.44 3.59
CA VAL A 188 -2.70 9.06 3.99
C VAL A 188 -2.88 9.07 5.51
N GLU A 189 -4.09 8.79 5.98
CA GLU A 189 -4.44 8.86 7.41
C GLU A 189 -3.62 7.88 8.25
N ARG A 190 -3.43 6.66 7.71
CA ARG A 190 -2.64 5.60 8.33
C ARG A 190 -2.04 4.74 7.24
N CYS A 191 -0.75 4.93 6.97
CA CYS A 191 -0.01 4.29 5.90
C CYS A 191 0.22 2.82 6.21
N LYS A 192 -0.58 1.96 5.57
CA LYS A 192 -0.51 0.50 5.73
C LYS A 192 0.89 -0.07 5.45
N TYR A 193 1.63 0.49 4.48
CA TYR A 193 2.98 0.04 4.16
C TYR A 193 3.97 0.33 5.29
N LEU A 194 3.92 1.53 5.87
CA LEU A 194 4.75 1.89 7.01
C LEU A 194 4.36 1.08 8.25
N GLU A 195 3.06 0.96 8.53
CA GLU A 195 2.52 0.22 9.68
C GLU A 195 2.92 -1.25 9.65
N GLU A 196 2.81 -1.92 8.51
CA GLU A 196 3.12 -3.35 8.40
C GLU A 196 4.62 -3.65 8.28
N SER A 197 5.38 -2.77 7.63
CA SER A 197 6.85 -2.92 7.57
C SER A 197 7.53 -2.65 8.91
N LYS A 198 6.88 -1.87 9.78
CA LYS A 198 7.32 -1.61 11.16
C LYS A 198 8.73 -1.03 11.24
N CYS A 199 9.22 -0.41 10.16
CA CYS A 199 10.61 0.01 10.09
C CYS A 199 10.82 1.29 9.27
N VAL A 200 11.39 2.31 9.93
CA VAL A 200 11.77 3.60 9.32
C VAL A 200 12.66 3.37 8.10
N GLY A 201 13.73 2.58 8.23
CA GLY A 201 14.66 2.31 7.14
C GLY A 201 14.01 1.69 5.91
N VAL A 202 13.00 0.83 6.09
CA VAL A 202 12.24 0.25 4.97
C VAL A 202 11.36 1.31 4.31
N CYS A 203 10.59 2.07 5.11
CA CYS A 203 9.77 3.16 4.60
C CYS A 203 10.59 4.18 3.79
N ILE A 204 11.73 4.61 4.33
CA ILE A 204 12.59 5.62 3.70
C ILE A 204 13.22 5.09 2.40
N ASN A 205 13.88 3.93 2.46
CA ASN A 205 14.69 3.43 1.36
C ASN A 205 13.89 2.70 0.28
N THR A 206 12.67 2.23 0.57
CA THR A 206 11.85 1.49 -0.41
C THR A 206 10.61 2.25 -0.88
N CYS A 207 10.15 3.26 -0.13
CA CYS A 207 8.97 4.05 -0.46
C CYS A 207 9.32 5.53 -0.66
N LYS A 208 9.78 6.26 0.38
CA LYS A 208 10.00 7.72 0.30
C LYS A 208 10.97 8.12 -0.80
N LEU A 209 12.25 7.79 -0.63
CA LEU A 209 13.31 8.26 -1.53
C LEU A 209 13.13 7.73 -2.96
N PRO A 210 12.76 6.46 -3.18
CA PRO A 210 12.49 5.96 -4.53
C PRO A 210 11.31 6.64 -5.21
N THR A 211 10.23 6.91 -4.48
CA THR A 211 9.04 7.54 -5.06
C THR A 211 9.33 9.00 -5.41
N GLN A 212 10.00 9.75 -4.54
CA GLN A 212 10.45 11.12 -4.86
C GLN A 212 11.38 11.14 -6.08
N THR A 213 12.33 10.21 -6.15
CA THR A 213 13.25 10.06 -7.31
C THR A 213 12.47 9.72 -8.57
N PHE A 214 11.55 8.76 -8.50
CA PHE A 214 10.73 8.34 -9.62
C PHE A 214 9.92 9.50 -10.21
N PHE A 215 9.22 10.25 -9.37
CA PHE A 215 8.40 11.37 -9.82
C PHE A 215 9.24 12.52 -10.40
N HIS A 216 10.39 12.83 -9.79
CA HIS A 216 11.29 13.85 -10.31
C HIS A 216 11.90 13.45 -11.67
N ASP A 217 12.56 12.30 -11.73
CA ASP A 217 13.38 11.91 -12.88
C ASP A 217 12.52 11.42 -14.06
N TYR A 218 11.46 10.65 -13.79
CA TYR A 218 10.70 9.95 -14.83
C TYR A 218 9.34 10.59 -15.13
N MET A 219 8.67 11.15 -14.13
CA MET A 219 7.39 11.83 -14.34
C MET A 219 7.55 13.34 -14.57
N GLY A 220 8.71 13.92 -14.24
CA GLY A 220 8.95 15.37 -14.38
C GLY A 220 8.16 16.22 -13.39
N VAL A 221 7.72 15.64 -12.26
CA VAL A 221 6.93 16.33 -11.24
C VAL A 221 7.65 16.20 -9.90
N PRO A 222 8.09 17.30 -9.27
CA PRO A 222 8.67 17.25 -7.93
C PRO A 222 7.69 16.65 -6.92
N LEU A 223 8.20 15.90 -5.95
CA LEU A 223 7.40 15.35 -4.87
C LEU A 223 8.19 15.43 -3.56
N LEU A 224 7.53 15.97 -2.53
CA LEU A 224 7.93 15.86 -1.14
C LEU A 224 6.99 14.91 -0.41
N MET A 225 7.55 13.91 0.27
CA MET A 225 6.83 12.97 1.12
C MET A 225 7.25 13.14 2.58
N GLU A 226 6.27 13.26 3.47
CA GLU A 226 6.46 13.48 4.90
C GLU A 226 5.73 12.37 5.68
N PRO A 227 6.40 11.23 5.94
CA PRO A 227 5.86 10.21 6.81
C PRO A 227 5.90 10.67 8.28
N ASN A 228 4.89 10.31 9.06
CA ASN A 228 4.88 10.43 10.51
C ASN A 228 5.01 9.04 11.13
N PHE A 229 6.10 8.81 11.85
CA PHE A 229 6.41 7.50 12.43
C PHE A 229 5.72 7.23 13.77
N THR A 230 4.98 8.21 14.31
CA THR A 230 4.22 8.09 15.57
C THR A 230 2.79 7.60 15.32
N ASP A 231 2.08 8.22 14.37
CA ASP A 231 0.69 7.88 14.04
C ASP A 231 0.54 7.06 12.74
N TYR A 232 1.65 6.82 12.05
CA TYR A 232 1.75 6.16 10.75
C TYR A 232 1.12 6.92 9.57
N SER A 233 0.73 8.19 9.73
CA SER A 233 0.25 9.00 8.62
C SER A 233 1.37 9.34 7.62
N CYS A 234 1.00 9.76 6.41
CA CYS A 234 1.98 10.23 5.42
C CYS A 234 1.37 11.30 4.50
N GLN A 235 2.05 12.44 4.38
CA GLN A 235 1.66 13.51 3.46
C GLN A 235 2.52 13.49 2.20
N PHE A 236 1.88 13.44 1.04
CA PHE A 236 2.49 13.64 -0.26
C PHE A 236 2.18 15.07 -0.73
N LYS A 237 3.17 15.78 -1.25
CA LYS A 237 3.04 17.14 -1.78
C LYS A 237 3.60 17.16 -3.21
N PHE A 238 2.75 16.90 -4.20
CA PHE A 238 3.15 16.94 -5.61
C PHE A 238 3.34 18.40 -6.06
N GLY A 239 4.38 18.65 -6.87
CA GLY A 239 4.81 19.99 -7.25
C GLY A 239 5.71 20.69 -6.22
N VAL A 240 6.05 20.01 -5.11
CA VAL A 240 6.97 20.53 -4.08
C VAL A 240 8.25 19.70 -4.10
N ALA A 241 9.40 20.35 -4.20
CA ALA A 241 10.69 19.66 -4.17
C ALA A 241 11.02 19.20 -2.74
N PRO A 242 11.64 18.02 -2.57
CA PRO A 242 12.11 17.60 -1.26
C PRO A 242 13.25 18.49 -0.77
N PRO A 243 13.41 18.67 0.55
CA PRO A 243 14.56 19.38 1.10
C PRO A 243 15.85 18.59 0.86
N PRO A 244 17.02 19.24 0.99
CA PRO A 244 18.30 18.53 1.07
C PRO A 244 18.30 17.48 2.19
N PRO A 245 19.00 16.34 2.02
CA PRO A 245 18.98 15.25 3.01
C PRO A 245 19.30 15.69 4.44
N GLU A 246 20.19 16.66 4.62
CA GLU A 246 20.62 17.15 5.94
C GLU A 246 19.50 17.90 6.69
N ARG A 247 18.45 18.34 5.97
CA ARG A 247 17.29 19.05 6.50
C ARG A 247 16.01 18.22 6.48
N ASP A 248 16.08 16.99 5.99
CA ASP A 248 14.93 16.08 5.96
C ASP A 248 14.84 15.33 7.29
N ILE A 249 13.95 15.79 8.17
CA ILE A 249 13.75 15.21 9.50
C ILE A 249 13.47 13.70 9.44
N ALA A 250 12.80 13.22 8.40
CA ALA A 250 12.44 11.81 8.27
C ALA A 250 13.67 10.90 8.07
N LEU A 251 14.81 11.47 7.66
CA LEU A 251 16.08 10.76 7.52
C LEU A 251 16.87 10.69 8.84
N THR A 252 16.46 11.46 9.85
CA THR A 252 17.13 11.50 11.17
C THR A 252 16.44 10.65 12.23
N GLU A 253 15.24 10.16 11.93
CA GLU A 253 14.38 9.41 12.85
C GLU A 253 14.99 8.05 13.23
N PRO A 254 14.99 7.67 14.52
CA PRO A 254 15.45 6.36 14.95
C PRO A 254 14.49 5.27 14.49
N CYS A 255 14.98 4.04 14.47
CA CYS A 255 14.15 2.91 14.08
C CYS A 255 13.05 2.64 15.09
N LEU A 256 11.89 2.19 14.59
CA LEU A 256 10.80 1.74 15.44
C LEU A 256 11.24 0.53 16.27
N GLN A 257 10.76 0.47 17.52
CA GLN A 257 11.12 -0.58 18.49
C GLN A 257 10.84 -2.00 17.97
N ILE A 258 9.80 -2.12 17.13
CA ILE A 258 9.34 -3.38 16.54
C ILE A 258 9.92 -3.63 15.14
N CYS A 259 10.97 -2.91 14.72
CA CYS A 259 11.57 -3.11 13.40
C CYS A 259 12.25 -4.49 13.29
N PRO A 260 11.86 -5.33 12.32
CA PRO A 260 12.38 -6.69 12.16
C PRO A 260 13.87 -6.74 11.79
N HIS A 261 14.43 -5.64 11.27
CA HIS A 261 15.86 -5.52 10.99
C HIS A 261 16.68 -5.16 12.23
N ALA A 262 16.14 -4.30 13.09
CA ALA A 262 16.79 -3.92 14.35
C ALA A 262 16.89 -5.12 15.31
N SER A 263 15.80 -5.88 15.48
CA SER A 263 15.78 -7.05 16.36
C SER A 263 16.72 -8.17 15.88
N ARG A 264 16.96 -8.29 14.56
CA ARG A 264 17.91 -9.25 13.99
C ARG A 264 19.37 -8.86 14.24
N ARG A 265 19.71 -7.57 14.13
CA ARG A 265 21.07 -7.08 14.44
C ARG A 265 21.35 -7.04 15.94
N GLY A 266 20.35 -6.74 16.77
CA GLY A 266 20.47 -6.77 18.23
C GLY A 266 20.80 -8.16 18.82
N ARG A 267 20.46 -9.25 18.13
CA ARG A 267 20.87 -10.61 18.54
C ARG A 267 22.34 -10.95 18.23
N ALA A 268 22.98 -10.22 17.31
CA ALA A 268 24.39 -10.41 16.96
C ALA A 268 25.35 -9.53 17.79
N ALA A 269 24.84 -8.50 18.46
CA ALA A 269 25.61 -7.61 19.32
C ALA A 269 24.83 -7.35 20.62
N PHE A 270 25.00 -8.21 21.62
CA PHE A 270 24.58 -7.93 22.99
C PHE A 270 25.47 -6.82 23.57
N SER A 271 25.05 -5.57 23.43
CA SER A 271 25.56 -4.46 24.21
C SER A 271 24.38 -3.56 24.63
N PRO A 272 24.19 -3.32 25.94
CA PRO A 272 23.00 -2.65 26.48
C PRO A 272 22.85 -1.15 26.09
N ASP A 273 23.86 -0.56 25.44
CA ASP A 273 23.83 0.85 24.97
C ASP A 273 23.58 1.02 23.47
N HIS A 274 23.35 -0.08 22.71
CA HIS A 274 23.21 0.02 21.26
C HIS A 274 21.76 0.29 20.85
N LYS A 275 21.47 1.51 20.37
CA LYS A 275 20.18 1.84 19.75
C LYS A 275 19.87 0.83 18.62
N PRO A 276 18.65 0.27 18.56
CA PRO A 276 18.25 -0.63 17.47
C PRO A 276 18.45 0.05 16.12
N ASN A 277 19.47 -0.38 15.37
CA ASN A 277 19.86 0.26 14.13
C ASN A 277 19.34 -0.57 12.94
N CYS A 278 18.30 -0.07 12.30
CA CYS A 278 17.79 -0.52 11.00
C CYS A 278 18.74 -0.02 9.88
N PRO A 279 18.57 -0.45 8.62
CA PRO A 279 19.27 0.19 7.51
C PRO A 279 19.03 1.70 7.65
N LYS A 280 20.11 2.48 7.81
CA LYS A 280 19.99 3.92 8.02
C LYS A 280 19.22 4.53 6.85
N ALA A 281 18.60 5.69 7.05
CA ALA A 281 18.28 6.54 5.91
C ALA A 281 19.57 6.97 5.21
#